data_AF-A0A2V8HKM1-F1
#
_entry.id   AF-A0A2V8HKM1-F1
#
_cell.length_a   1.000
_cell.length_b   1.000
_cell.length_c   1.000
_cell.angle_alpha   90.00
_cell.angle_beta   90.00
_cell.angle_gamma   90.00
#
_symmetry.space_group_name_H-M   'P 1'
#
loop_
_entity.id
_entity.type
_entity.pdbx_description
1 polymer ?
#
loop_
_entity_poly.entity_id
_entity_poly.type
_entity_poly.pdbx_seq_one_letter_code
_entity_poly.pdbx_strand_id
1 'polypeptide(L)'
;MTLTDLRAAIGLGVIQIPAGADPIAAGTQLMIDRQLELLEVQRFPPPEPQPAAVAAEAGRLKMTAAARLPQLMQTTGLNDQRIADIARDNLRIAAYIDQRFGITVQVSDEEVANYYRTHEAEFTRGGETILFEDAVATARQRASNERRRAIIDQWIRDLRTRADVALNPATASAP
;
A
#
# COMPACT_ATOMS: atom_id res chain seq x y z
N MET A 1 2.88 17.94 1.56
CA MET A 1 1.63 17.32 1.08
C MET A 1 0.47 18.25 1.34
N THR A 2 -0.48 18.32 0.42
CA THR A 2 -1.70 19.15 0.49
C THR A 2 -2.95 18.27 0.53
N LEU A 3 -4.12 18.86 0.85
CA LEU A 3 -5.41 18.18 0.73
C LEU A 3 -5.69 17.74 -0.72
N THR A 4 -5.17 18.48 -1.70
CA THR A 4 -5.27 18.15 -3.12
C THR A 4 -4.49 16.87 -3.45
N ASP A 5 -3.26 16.74 -2.92
CA ASP A 5 -2.46 15.51 -3.08
C ASP A 5 -3.17 14.31 -2.45
N LEU A 6 -3.80 14.50 -1.30
CA LEU A 6 -4.56 13.44 -0.63
C LEU A 6 -5.76 12.98 -1.48
N ARG A 7 -6.54 13.93 -2.03
CA ARG A 7 -7.67 13.62 -2.92
C ARG A 7 -7.22 12.87 -4.18
N ALA A 8 -6.10 13.29 -4.77
CA ALA A 8 -5.49 12.61 -5.91
C ALA A 8 -5.09 11.16 -5.56
N ALA A 9 -4.42 10.96 -4.42
CA ALA A 9 -3.98 9.65 -3.98
C ALA A 9 -5.15 8.69 -3.71
N ILE A 10 -6.22 9.16 -3.07
CA ILE A 10 -7.45 8.36 -2.87
C ILE A 10 -8.11 8.05 -4.22
N GLY A 11 -8.27 9.06 -5.08
CA GLY A 11 -8.97 8.91 -6.36
C GLY A 11 -8.27 7.98 -7.35
N LEU A 12 -6.94 7.95 -7.34
CA LEU A 12 -6.12 7.01 -8.13
C LEU A 12 -5.96 5.64 -7.45
N GLY A 13 -6.43 5.48 -6.20
CA GLY A 13 -6.24 4.26 -5.42
C GLY A 13 -4.79 3.98 -5.01
N VAL A 14 -3.95 5.02 -4.93
CA VAL A 14 -2.58 4.95 -4.39
C VAL A 14 -2.63 4.60 -2.91
N ILE A 15 -3.63 5.14 -2.21
CA ILE A 15 -3.99 4.75 -0.84
C ILE A 15 -5.46 4.31 -0.83
N GLN A 16 -5.80 3.37 0.04
CA GLN A 16 -7.16 2.86 0.21
C GLN A 16 -7.67 3.21 1.60
N ILE A 17 -8.80 3.92 1.66
CA ILE A 17 -9.41 4.30 2.92
C ILE A 17 -10.21 3.10 3.47
N PRO A 18 -9.98 2.67 4.72
CA PRO A 18 -10.78 1.63 5.35
C PRO A 18 -12.28 2.00 5.38
N ALA A 19 -13.15 1.01 5.19
CA ALA A 19 -14.59 1.24 5.24
C ALA A 19 -15.01 1.82 6.61
N GLY A 20 -15.80 2.89 6.58
CA GLY A 20 -16.29 3.58 7.79
C GLY A 20 -15.29 4.54 8.45
N ALA A 21 -14.05 4.67 7.94
CA ALA A 21 -13.09 5.64 8.45
C ALA A 21 -13.29 7.05 7.85
N ASP A 22 -12.90 8.09 8.59
CA ASP A 22 -12.83 9.46 8.05
C ASP A 22 -11.75 9.53 6.94
N PRO A 23 -12.10 9.87 5.69
CA PRO A 23 -11.15 9.84 4.59
C PRO A 23 -9.99 10.81 4.72
N ILE A 24 -10.18 11.95 5.40
CA ILE A 24 -9.14 12.96 5.58
C ILE A 24 -8.16 12.47 6.65
N ALA A 25 -8.67 12.07 7.82
CA ALA A 25 -7.84 11.63 8.92
C ALA A 25 -7.08 10.34 8.57
N ALA A 26 -7.78 9.30 8.10
CA ALA A 26 -7.15 8.03 7.73
C ALA A 26 -6.23 8.19 6.52
N GLY A 27 -6.65 8.95 5.51
CA GLY A 27 -5.86 9.20 4.33
C GLY A 27 -4.59 10.00 4.61
N THR A 28 -4.65 10.98 5.51
CA THR A 28 -3.46 11.72 5.96
C THR A 28 -2.45 10.78 6.61
N GLN A 29 -2.89 9.85 7.47
CA GLN A 29 -1.99 8.87 8.06
C GLN A 29 -1.34 7.99 7.00
N LEU A 30 -2.11 7.41 6.08
CA LEU A 30 -1.56 6.57 5.00
C LEU A 30 -0.58 7.31 4.10
N MET A 31 -0.83 8.60 3.84
CA MET A 31 0.11 9.41 3.09
C MET A 31 1.39 9.70 3.86
N ILE A 32 1.33 9.90 5.18
CA ILE A 32 2.53 10.02 6.02
C ILE A 32 3.38 8.75 5.87
N ASP A 33 2.77 7.56 5.97
CA ASP A 33 3.50 6.29 5.77
C ASP A 33 4.21 6.27 4.42
N ARG A 34 3.47 6.55 3.35
CA ARG A 34 4.03 6.62 2.00
C ARG A 34 5.19 7.61 1.89
N GLN A 35 5.10 8.79 2.51
CA GLN A 35 6.18 9.77 2.48
C GLN A 35 7.42 9.27 3.24
N LEU A 36 7.24 8.59 4.37
CA LEU A 36 8.34 7.98 5.11
C LEU A 36 9.03 6.89 4.28
N GLU A 37 8.26 6.05 3.57
CA GLU A 37 8.80 5.08 2.63
C GLU A 37 9.60 5.75 1.51
N LEU A 38 9.07 6.84 0.93
CA LEU A 38 9.77 7.60 -0.12
C LEU A 38 11.06 8.25 0.37
N LEU A 39 11.14 8.67 1.63
CA LEU A 39 12.38 9.18 2.23
C LEU A 39 13.43 8.07 2.33
N GLU A 40 13.02 6.86 2.73
CA GLU A 40 13.92 5.71 2.77
C GLU A 40 14.35 5.27 1.36
N VAL A 41 13.45 5.30 0.37
CA VAL A 41 13.77 5.07 -1.05
C VAL A 41 14.74 6.12 -1.60
N GLN A 42 14.65 7.37 -1.17
CA GLN A 42 15.62 8.40 -1.57
C GLN A 42 17.00 8.15 -0.95
N ARG A 43 17.03 7.71 0.31
CA ARG A 43 18.26 7.39 1.03
C ARG A 43 18.95 6.13 0.51
N PHE A 44 18.16 5.14 0.11
CA PHE A 44 18.61 3.84 -0.36
C PHE A 44 17.87 3.48 -1.66
N PRO A 45 18.25 4.11 -2.79
CA PRO A 45 17.51 3.98 -4.03
C PRO A 45 17.57 2.55 -4.57
N PRO A 46 16.41 1.92 -4.84
CA PRO A 46 16.37 0.68 -5.61
C PRO A 46 16.70 0.98 -7.08
N PRO A 47 16.94 -0.06 -7.90
CA PRO A 47 17.05 0.10 -9.34
C PRO A 47 15.84 0.84 -9.92
N GLU A 48 16.09 1.73 -10.88
CA GLU A 48 14.99 2.45 -11.52
C GLU A 48 14.08 1.50 -12.31
N PRO A 49 12.74 1.63 -12.19
CA PRO A 49 11.82 0.79 -12.94
C PRO A 49 11.95 1.03 -14.45
N GLN A 50 11.74 -0.02 -15.23
CA GLN A 50 11.71 0.07 -16.68
C GLN A 50 10.55 0.97 -17.14
N PRO A 51 10.72 1.80 -18.19
CA PRO A 51 9.67 2.69 -18.66
C PRO A 51 8.34 2.00 -18.97
N ALA A 52 8.39 0.78 -19.52
CA ALA A 52 7.20 -0.02 -19.79
C ALA A 52 6.44 -0.43 -18.52
N ALA A 53 7.15 -0.72 -17.42
CA ALA A 53 6.53 -1.03 -16.13
C ALA A 53 5.86 0.21 -15.53
N VAL A 54 6.49 1.39 -15.63
CA VAL A 54 5.89 2.66 -15.21
C VAL A 54 4.62 2.96 -16.01
N ALA A 55 4.64 2.75 -17.33
CA ALA A 55 3.46 2.96 -18.17
C ALA A 55 2.32 1.99 -17.82
N ALA A 56 2.62 0.72 -17.55
CA ALA A 56 1.63 -0.27 -17.12
C ALA A 56 0.99 0.10 -15.78
N GLU A 57 1.80 0.49 -14.80
CA GLU A 57 1.31 0.92 -13.49
C GLU A 57 0.51 2.23 -13.57
N ALA A 58 0.96 3.20 -14.38
CA ALA A 58 0.18 4.41 -14.65
C ALA A 58 -1.17 4.09 -15.30
N GLY A 59 -1.20 3.12 -16.22
CA GLY A 59 -2.43 2.57 -16.79
C GLY A 59 -3.36 1.98 -15.73
N ARG A 60 -2.81 1.20 -14.78
CA ARG A 60 -3.56 0.66 -13.64
C ARG A 60 -4.18 1.76 -12.78
N LEU A 61 -3.42 2.78 -12.40
CA LEU A 61 -3.92 3.91 -11.61
C LEU A 61 -5.07 4.65 -12.31
N LYS A 62 -4.95 4.86 -13.64
CA LYS A 62 -6.01 5.45 -14.46
C LYS A 62 -7.25 4.55 -14.50
N MET A 63 -7.08 3.24 -14.64
CA MET A 63 -8.19 2.28 -14.61
C MET A 63 -8.89 2.26 -13.24
N THR A 64 -8.18 2.43 -12.13
CA THR A 64 -8.79 2.54 -10.80
C THR A 64 -9.69 3.76 -10.68
N ALA A 65 -9.27 4.91 -11.24
CA ALA A 65 -10.11 6.11 -11.29
C ALA A 65 -11.25 5.98 -12.32
N ALA A 66 -11.05 5.21 -13.39
CA ALA A 66 -12.01 4.92 -14.46
C ALA A 66 -12.73 6.19 -14.96
N ALA A 67 -14.07 6.15 -14.99
CA ALA A 67 -14.91 7.26 -15.44
C ALA A 67 -14.74 8.55 -14.61
N ARG A 68 -14.18 8.48 -13.40
CA ARG A 68 -13.94 9.66 -12.54
C ARG A 68 -12.62 10.37 -12.88
N LEU A 69 -11.75 9.75 -13.69
CA LEU A 69 -10.42 10.28 -13.98
C LEU A 69 -10.44 11.72 -14.53
N PRO A 70 -11.29 12.11 -15.51
CA PRO A 70 -11.30 13.48 -16.02
C PRO A 70 -11.63 14.53 -14.94
N GLN A 71 -12.64 14.25 -14.11
CA GLN A 71 -13.02 15.12 -13.01
C GLN A 71 -11.92 15.18 -11.93
N LEU A 72 -11.28 14.05 -11.65
CA LEU A 72 -10.17 13.99 -10.71
C LEU A 72 -9.00 14.84 -11.20
N MET A 73 -8.64 14.75 -12.49
CA MET A 73 -7.59 15.57 -13.11
C MET A 73 -7.92 17.06 -13.02
N GLN A 74 -9.15 17.45 -13.34
CA GLN A 74 -9.58 18.84 -13.26
C GLN A 74 -9.54 19.41 -11.83
N THR A 75 -9.98 18.63 -10.84
CA THR A 75 -10.10 19.09 -9.45
C THR A 75 -8.80 19.02 -8.65
N THR A 76 -7.82 18.25 -9.12
CA THR A 76 -6.54 18.04 -8.42
C THR A 76 -5.31 18.57 -9.15
N GLY A 77 -5.46 18.98 -10.42
CA GLY A 77 -4.32 19.34 -11.27
C GLY A 77 -3.46 18.14 -11.69
N LEU A 78 -3.92 16.91 -11.44
CA LEU A 78 -3.28 15.72 -11.99
C LEU A 78 -3.23 15.80 -13.52
N ASN A 79 -2.07 15.47 -14.06
CA ASN A 79 -1.86 15.26 -15.49
C ASN A 79 -1.15 13.92 -15.71
N ASP A 80 -0.98 13.51 -16.97
CA ASP A 80 -0.37 12.22 -17.30
C ASP A 80 1.05 12.07 -16.76
N GLN A 81 1.84 13.15 -16.76
CA GLN A 81 3.19 13.13 -16.20
C GLN A 81 3.15 12.86 -14.69
N ARG A 82 2.29 13.55 -13.94
CA ARG A 82 2.14 13.34 -12.49
C ARG A 82 1.67 11.93 -12.16
N ILE A 83 0.79 11.35 -12.99
CA ILE A 83 0.36 9.96 -12.82
C ILE A 83 1.53 8.99 -13.07
N ALA A 84 2.36 9.25 -14.09
CA ALA A 84 3.56 8.47 -14.36
C ALA A 84 4.60 8.59 -13.24
N ASP A 85 4.78 9.78 -12.66
CA ASP A 85 5.68 9.98 -11.51
C ASP A 85 5.20 9.18 -10.28
N ILE A 86 3.89 9.23 -9.98
CA ILE A 86 3.29 8.44 -8.90
C ILE A 86 3.46 6.93 -9.15
N ALA A 87 3.28 6.49 -10.39
CA ALA A 87 3.48 5.09 -10.78
C ALA A 87 4.94 4.65 -10.59
N ARG A 88 5.90 5.50 -10.97
CA ARG A 88 7.32 5.24 -10.73
C ARG A 88 7.63 5.15 -9.23
N ASP A 89 7.08 6.04 -8.43
CA ASP A 89 7.21 6.02 -6.96
C ASP A 89 6.63 4.74 -6.36
N ASN A 90 5.46 4.27 -6.81
CA ASN A 90 4.87 3.00 -6.37
C ASN A 90 5.84 1.83 -6.61
N LEU A 91 6.41 1.76 -7.82
CA LEU A 91 7.32 0.68 -8.20
C LEU A 91 8.64 0.74 -7.42
N ARG A 92 9.15 1.93 -7.16
CA ARG A 92 10.35 2.10 -6.33
C ARG A 92 10.10 1.72 -4.88
N ILE A 93 8.98 2.12 -4.29
CA ILE A 93 8.61 1.68 -2.94
C ILE A 93 8.51 0.15 -2.91
N ALA A 94 7.81 -0.47 -3.86
CA ALA A 94 7.67 -1.92 -3.92
C ALA A 94 9.04 -2.63 -4.02
N ALA A 95 9.89 -2.19 -4.94
CA ALA A 95 11.23 -2.76 -5.12
C ALA A 95 12.11 -2.61 -3.87
N TYR A 96 12.02 -1.47 -3.20
CA TYR A 96 12.74 -1.21 -1.95
C TYR A 96 12.29 -2.16 -0.82
N ILE A 97 10.98 -2.30 -0.63
CA ILE A 97 10.39 -3.19 0.37
C ILE A 97 10.78 -4.65 0.08
N ASP A 98 10.73 -5.07 -1.19
CA ASP A 98 11.13 -6.41 -1.60
C ASP A 98 12.62 -6.68 -1.36
N GLN A 99 13.50 -5.71 -1.64
CA GLN A 99 14.92 -5.82 -1.34
C GLN A 99 15.20 -5.88 0.17
N ARG A 100 14.48 -5.09 0.96
CA ARG A 100 14.73 -4.95 2.41
C ARG A 100 14.19 -6.12 3.22
N PHE A 101 13.02 -6.63 2.87
CA PHE A 101 12.31 -7.66 3.65
C PHE A 101 12.21 -9.01 2.95
N GLY A 102 12.72 -9.11 1.71
CA GLY A 102 12.50 -10.27 0.85
C GLY A 102 11.07 -10.32 0.31
N ILE A 103 10.80 -11.22 -0.64
CA ILE A 103 9.47 -11.45 -1.23
C ILE A 103 8.71 -12.56 -0.46
N THR A 104 9.44 -13.40 0.28
CA THR A 104 8.89 -14.50 1.07
C THR A 104 9.61 -14.57 2.42
N VAL A 105 8.85 -14.77 3.49
CA VAL A 105 9.36 -14.96 4.84
C VAL A 105 9.16 -16.42 5.22
N GLN A 106 10.22 -17.06 5.72
CA GLN A 106 10.11 -18.45 6.17
C GLN A 106 9.21 -18.50 7.41
N VAL A 107 8.27 -19.46 7.41
CA VAL A 107 7.36 -19.75 8.52
C VAL A 107 7.48 -21.23 8.88
N SER A 108 7.39 -21.54 10.17
CA SER A 108 7.45 -22.91 10.68
C SER A 108 6.16 -23.68 10.39
N ASP A 109 6.23 -25.01 10.40
CA ASP A 109 5.02 -25.84 10.22
C ASP A 109 3.97 -25.61 11.31
N GLU A 110 4.41 -25.24 12.52
CA GLU A 110 3.52 -24.83 13.61
C GLU A 110 2.79 -23.52 13.29
N GLU A 111 3.48 -22.53 12.74
CA GLU A 111 2.85 -21.27 12.29
C GLU A 111 1.86 -21.52 11.16
N VAL A 112 2.17 -22.44 10.24
CA VAL A 112 1.24 -22.84 9.16
C VAL A 112 -0.02 -23.50 9.72
N ALA A 113 0.13 -24.46 10.64
CA ALA A 113 -0.99 -25.11 11.30
C ALA A 113 -1.82 -24.13 12.14
N ASN A 114 -1.17 -23.16 12.79
CA ASN A 114 -1.85 -22.12 13.54
C ASN A 114 -2.64 -21.18 12.63
N TYR A 115 -2.06 -20.75 11.52
CA TYR A 115 -2.75 -19.91 10.53
C TYR A 115 -4.02 -20.60 10.04
N TYR A 116 -3.92 -21.85 9.60
CA TYR A 116 -5.07 -22.62 9.11
C TYR A 116 -6.22 -22.68 10.13
N ARG A 117 -5.92 -23.00 11.41
CA ARG A 117 -6.95 -23.09 12.46
C ARG A 117 -7.59 -21.74 12.80
N THR A 118 -6.81 -20.67 12.80
CA THR A 118 -7.29 -19.33 13.17
C THR A 118 -7.98 -18.60 12.02
N HIS A 119 -7.77 -19.05 10.79
CA HIS A 119 -8.34 -18.48 9.56
C HIS A 119 -9.18 -19.50 8.80
N GLU A 120 -9.88 -20.40 9.50
CA GLU A 120 -10.62 -21.52 8.89
C GLU A 120 -11.57 -21.07 7.76
N ALA A 121 -12.23 -19.93 7.93
CA ALA A 121 -13.14 -19.36 6.94
C ALA A 121 -12.48 -19.09 5.56
N GLU A 122 -11.15 -18.87 5.50
CA GLU A 122 -10.42 -18.73 4.23
C GLU A 122 -10.30 -20.06 3.46
N PHE A 123 -10.44 -21.19 4.16
CA PHE A 123 -10.33 -22.54 3.64
C PHE A 123 -11.70 -23.22 3.48
N THR A 124 -12.78 -22.56 3.88
CA THR A 124 -14.15 -23.03 3.67
C THR A 124 -14.67 -22.60 2.30
N ARG A 125 -15.12 -23.56 1.48
CA ARG A 125 -15.78 -23.29 0.20
C ARG A 125 -17.11 -24.04 0.13
N GLY A 126 -18.19 -23.33 -0.16
CA GLY A 126 -19.52 -23.95 -0.24
C GLY A 126 -20.02 -24.55 1.09
N GLY A 127 -19.47 -24.13 2.23
CA GLY A 127 -19.80 -24.68 3.55
C GLY A 127 -18.91 -25.86 3.99
N GLU A 128 -18.00 -26.33 3.14
CA GLU A 128 -17.05 -27.39 3.48
C GLU A 128 -15.64 -26.81 3.65
N THR A 129 -15.01 -27.11 4.79
CA THR A 129 -13.62 -26.72 5.06
C THR A 129 -12.67 -27.75 4.44
N ILE A 130 -11.77 -27.27 3.57
CA ILE A 130 -10.71 -28.09 2.96
C ILE A 130 -9.80 -28.61 4.07
N LEU A 131 -9.46 -29.90 4.06
CA LEU A 131 -8.58 -30.50 5.08
C LEU A 131 -7.19 -29.84 5.11
N PHE A 132 -6.57 -29.82 6.30
CA PHE A 132 -5.27 -29.19 6.49
C PHE A 132 -4.20 -29.71 5.52
N GLU A 133 -4.14 -31.02 5.31
CA GLU A 133 -3.18 -31.68 4.40
C GLU A 133 -3.23 -31.11 2.97
N ASP A 134 -4.44 -30.83 2.48
CA ASP A 134 -4.67 -30.23 1.16
C ASP A 134 -4.45 -28.71 1.16
N ALA A 135 -4.57 -28.07 2.33
CA ALA A 135 -4.45 -26.63 2.50
C ALA A 135 -3.01 -26.16 2.80
N VAL A 136 -2.07 -27.04 3.17
CA VAL A 136 -0.73 -26.68 3.68
C VAL A 136 -0.01 -25.65 2.83
N ALA A 137 0.05 -25.86 1.51
CA ALA A 137 0.77 -24.94 0.61
C ALA A 137 0.15 -23.53 0.60
N THR A 138 -1.18 -23.46 0.61
CA THR A 138 -1.90 -22.18 0.63
C THR A 138 -1.78 -21.53 2.00
N ALA A 139 -1.97 -22.29 3.08
CA ALA A 139 -1.80 -21.81 4.46
C ALA A 139 -0.38 -21.27 4.70
N ARG A 140 0.66 -21.95 4.19
CA ARG A 140 2.05 -21.49 4.28
C ARG A 140 2.28 -20.19 3.54
N GLN A 141 1.76 -20.07 2.32
CA GLN A 141 1.87 -18.83 1.56
C GLN A 141 1.18 -17.67 2.28
N ARG A 142 -0.02 -17.89 2.83
CA ARG A 142 -0.80 -16.88 3.54
C ARG A 142 -0.12 -16.47 4.85
N ALA A 143 0.33 -17.43 5.65
CA ALA A 143 1.09 -17.19 6.87
C ALA A 143 2.38 -16.40 6.60
N SER A 144 3.15 -16.76 5.56
CA SER A 144 4.32 -16.00 5.12
C SER A 144 3.96 -14.55 4.76
N ASN A 145 2.87 -14.35 4.02
CA ASN A 145 2.42 -13.01 3.62
C ASN A 145 1.99 -12.16 4.82
N GLU A 146 1.25 -12.75 5.78
CA GLU A 146 0.86 -12.07 7.02
C GLU A 146 2.09 -11.71 7.85
N ARG A 147 3.01 -12.66 8.04
CA ARG A 147 4.25 -12.44 8.78
C ARG A 147 5.07 -11.30 8.17
N ARG A 148 5.21 -11.31 6.84
CA ARG A 148 5.89 -10.24 6.11
C ARG A 148 5.21 -8.89 6.33
N ARG A 149 3.89 -8.84 6.23
CA ARG A 149 3.12 -7.61 6.47
C ARG A 149 3.33 -7.08 7.89
N ALA A 150 3.30 -7.96 8.90
CA ALA A 150 3.53 -7.58 10.28
C ALA A 150 4.94 -6.97 10.51
N ILE A 151 5.96 -7.51 9.84
CA ILE A 151 7.34 -6.98 9.88
C ILE A 151 7.39 -5.58 9.25
N ILE A 152 6.78 -5.40 8.07
CA ILE A 152 6.73 -4.11 7.37
C ILE A 152 5.96 -3.08 8.21
N ASP A 153 4.79 -3.45 8.74
CA ASP A 153 3.97 -2.57 9.57
C ASP A 153 4.73 -2.13 10.84
N GLN A 154 5.51 -3.03 11.45
CA GLN A 154 6.37 -2.66 12.57
C GLN A 154 7.46 -1.67 12.15
N TRP A 155 8.12 -1.91 11.02
CA TRP A 155 9.13 -1.01 10.52
C TRP A 155 8.57 0.39 10.20
N ILE A 156 7.37 0.49 9.62
CA ILE A 156 6.70 1.77 9.38
C ILE A 156 6.39 2.49 10.70
N ARG A 157 5.92 1.77 11.73
CA ARG A 157 5.75 2.35 13.08
C ARG A 157 7.07 2.90 13.61
N ASP A 158 8.17 2.17 13.44
CA ASP A 158 9.49 2.62 13.88
C ASP A 158 10.01 3.81 13.05
N LEU A 159 9.61 3.95 11.78
CA LEU A 159 9.92 5.14 10.98
C LEU A 159 9.18 6.36 11.54
N ARG A 160 7.89 6.21 11.85
CA ARG A 160 7.07 7.29 12.41
C ARG A 160 7.61 7.81 13.73
N THR A 161 8.07 6.93 14.62
CA THR A 161 8.59 7.33 15.94
C THR A 161 9.88 8.13 15.85
N ARG A 162 10.66 7.95 14.76
CA ARG A 162 11.94 8.65 14.53
C ARG A 162 11.80 9.90 13.67
N ALA A 163 10.70 10.04 12.95
CA ALA A 163 10.44 11.17 12.07
C ALA A 163 9.81 12.34 12.82
N ASP A 164 10.22 13.56 12.49
CA ASP A 164 9.53 14.77 12.92
C ASP A 164 8.39 15.08 11.93
N VAL A 165 7.15 14.81 12.34
CA VAL A 165 5.95 14.99 11.51
C VAL A 165 5.16 16.21 11.98
N ALA A 166 5.27 17.30 11.22
CA ALA A 166 4.46 18.50 11.43
C ALA A 166 3.20 18.48 10.56
N LEU A 167 2.02 18.49 11.20
CA LEU A 167 0.74 18.68 10.52
C LEU A 167 0.33 20.14 10.61
N ASN A 168 0.27 20.83 9.47
CA ASN A 168 -0.26 22.18 9.42
C ASN A 168 -1.80 22.13 9.46
N PRO A 169 -2.46 22.87 10.36
CA PRO A 169 -3.91 22.98 10.33
C PRO A 169 -4.33 23.62 9.00
N ALA A 170 -5.48 23.20 8.47
CA ALA A 170 -6.06 23.86 7.30
C ALA A 170 -6.31 25.33 7.67
N THR A 171 -5.61 26.25 7.01
CA THR A 171 -5.92 27.67 7.13
C THR A 171 -7.33 27.87 6.60
N ALA A 172 -8.29 28.12 7.49
CA ALA A 172 -9.59 28.61 7.09
C ALA A 172 -9.36 29.96 6.39
N SER A 173 -9.69 30.03 5.10
CA SER A 173 -9.75 31.32 4.42
C SER A 173 -10.75 32.19 5.17
N ALA A 174 -10.27 33.33 5.70
CA ALA A 174 -11.12 34.36 6.29
C ALA A 174 -12.13 34.88 5.25
N PRO A 175 -13.32 35.32 5.68
CA PRO A 175 -14.45 35.64 4.81
C PRO A 175 -14.19 36.78 3.82
#